data_AF-A0A2M6GLU7-F1
#
_entry.id   AF-A0A2M6GLU7-F1
#
_cell.length_a   1.000
_cell.length_b   1.000
_cell.length_c   1.000
_cell.angle_alpha   90.00
_cell.angle_beta   90.00
_cell.angle_gamma   90.00
#
_symmetry.space_group_name_H-M   'P 1'
#
loop_
_entity.id
_entity.type
_entity.pdbx_description
1 polymer ?
#
loop_
_entity_poly.entity_id
_entity_poly.type
_entity_poly.pdbx_seq_one_letter_code
_entity_poly.pdbx_strand_id
1 'polypeptide(L)'
;MEAEQKKAIKQELKIKEKVNLEIRDKLAMDRTKFANERTFLAYIRTAMTLVLAGFSLIQFFENDIYKLIGLLFIPLGVLAGFYGLQRFLHHKKKIEENEQTYTPTSPVHAAVAKAATSNK
;
A
#
# COMPACT_ATOMS: atom_id res chain seq x y z
N MET A 1 7.73 38.20 -31.58
CA MET A 1 8.32 36.84 -31.43
C MET A 1 8.66 36.50 -29.98
N GLU A 2 9.30 37.40 -29.21
CA GLU A 2 9.72 37.11 -27.83
C GLU A 2 8.57 36.86 -26.83
N ALA A 3 7.45 37.58 -26.96
CA ALA A 3 6.31 37.46 -26.04
C ALA A 3 5.53 36.13 -26.21
N GLU A 4 5.49 35.57 -27.42
CA GLU A 4 4.85 34.29 -27.69
C GLU A 4 5.70 33.11 -27.20
N GLN A 5 7.02 33.17 -27.40
CA GLN A 5 7.95 32.17 -26.85
C GLN A 5 7.85 32.09 -25.32
N LYS A 6 7.80 33.25 -24.62
CA LYS A 6 7.63 33.30 -23.17
C LYS A 6 6.32 32.67 -22.70
N LYS A 7 5.22 32.85 -23.45
CA LYS A 7 3.92 32.22 -23.15
C LYS A 7 3.97 30.71 -23.35
N ALA A 8 4.55 30.23 -24.46
CA ALA A 8 4.67 28.81 -24.75
C ALA A 8 5.52 28.09 -23.69
N ILE A 9 6.65 28.67 -23.29
CA ILE A 9 7.52 28.13 -22.23
C ILE A 9 6.78 28.07 -20.88
N LYS A 10 6.04 29.13 -20.51
CA LYS A 10 5.25 29.14 -19.27
C LYS A 10 4.19 28.05 -19.25
N GLN A 11 3.58 27.76 -20.39
CA GLN A 11 2.56 26.72 -20.53
C GLN A 11 3.18 25.31 -20.42
N GLU A 12 4.30 25.06 -21.10
CA GLU A 12 5.08 23.81 -20.99
C GLU A 12 5.52 23.54 -19.54
N LEU A 13 6.04 24.56 -18.84
CA LEU A 13 6.44 24.45 -17.44
C LEU A 13 5.26 24.08 -16.52
N LYS A 14 4.09 24.70 -16.74
CA LYS A 14 2.87 24.43 -15.96
C LYS A 14 2.35 23.01 -16.16
N ILE A 15 2.48 22.46 -17.36
CA ILE A 15 2.15 21.05 -17.66
C ILE A 15 3.12 20.13 -16.93
N LYS A 16 4.42 20.39 -17.03
CA LYS A 16 5.46 19.58 -16.38
C LYS A 16 5.32 19.58 -14.85
N GLU A 17 4.97 20.72 -14.26
CA GLU A 17 4.69 20.85 -12.84
C GLU A 17 3.50 19.99 -12.42
N LYS A 18 2.38 20.04 -13.17
CA LYS A 18 1.20 19.20 -12.91
C LYS A 18 1.51 17.71 -12.99
N VAL A 19 2.27 17.27 -13.99
CA VAL A 19 2.70 15.87 -14.13
C VAL A 19 3.56 15.43 -12.94
N ASN A 20 4.51 16.27 -12.52
CA ASN A 20 5.35 15.96 -11.36
C ASN A 20 4.54 15.84 -10.06
N LEU A 21 3.51 16.68 -9.88
CA LEU A 21 2.61 16.58 -8.73
C LEU A 21 1.85 15.24 -8.73
N GLU A 22 1.29 14.85 -9.87
CA GLU A 22 0.57 13.58 -10.03
C GLU A 22 1.46 12.35 -9.78
N ILE A 23 2.69 12.34 -10.33
CA ILE A 23 3.65 11.25 -10.08
C ILE A 23 4.00 11.18 -8.59
N ARG A 24 4.19 12.33 -7.93
CA ARG A 24 4.51 12.39 -6.50
C ARG A 24 3.36 11.83 -5.66
N ASP A 25 2.12 12.17 -6.00
CA ASP A 25 0.94 11.73 -5.27
C ASP A 25 0.72 10.22 -5.45
N LYS A 26 0.87 9.70 -6.67
CA LYS A 26 0.85 8.25 -6.92
C LYS A 26 1.93 7.53 -6.12
N LEU A 27 3.16 8.03 -6.15
CA LEU A 27 4.27 7.43 -5.41
C LEU A 27 4.08 7.52 -3.88
N ALA A 28 3.38 8.56 -3.40
CA ALA A 28 2.98 8.64 -1.99
C ALA A 28 1.93 7.57 -1.64
N MET A 29 0.93 7.35 -2.50
CA MET A 29 -0.04 6.26 -2.33
C MET A 29 0.63 4.89 -2.30
N ASP A 30 1.54 4.60 -3.24
CA ASP A 30 2.27 3.34 -3.29
C ASP A 30 3.08 3.09 -2.00
N ARG A 31 3.74 4.13 -1.46
CA ARG A 31 4.44 4.03 -0.16
C ARG A 31 3.49 3.69 0.99
N THR A 32 2.27 4.24 1.01
CA THR A 32 1.28 3.89 2.04
C THR A 32 0.79 2.45 1.93
N LYS A 33 0.63 1.93 0.71
CA LYS A 33 0.29 0.52 0.46
C LYS A 33 1.38 -0.42 0.94
N PHE A 34 2.63 -0.17 0.55
CA PHE A 34 3.77 -0.99 1.00
C PHE A 34 3.96 -0.96 2.52
N ALA A 35 3.65 0.16 3.17
CA ALA A 35 3.65 0.23 4.64
C ALA A 35 2.55 -0.65 5.26
N ASN A 36 1.35 -0.70 4.69
CA ASN A 36 0.26 -1.56 5.16
C ASN A 36 0.52 -3.06 4.94
N GLU A 37 1.16 -3.42 3.84
CA GLU A 37 1.59 -4.80 3.60
C GLU A 37 2.68 -5.22 4.61
N ARG A 38 3.62 -4.32 4.90
CA ARG A 38 4.66 -4.56 5.92
C ARG A 38 4.05 -4.81 7.29
N THR A 39 3.06 -4.02 7.72
CA THR A 39 2.41 -4.23 9.02
C THR A 39 1.65 -5.56 9.05
N PHE A 40 1.00 -5.94 7.94
CA PHE A 40 0.36 -7.24 7.82
C PHE A 40 1.34 -8.41 7.93
N LEU A 41 2.48 -8.36 7.22
CA LEU A 41 3.51 -9.38 7.33
C LEU A 41 4.10 -9.46 8.74
N ALA A 42 4.16 -8.34 9.48
CA ALA A 42 4.56 -8.34 10.88
C ALA A 42 3.53 -9.07 11.77
N TYR A 43 2.23 -8.87 11.54
CA TYR A 43 1.17 -9.63 12.24
C TYR A 43 1.23 -11.14 11.94
N ILE A 44 1.46 -11.53 10.69
CA ILE A 44 1.64 -12.95 10.34
C ILE A 44 2.86 -13.51 11.04
N ARG A 45 3.98 -12.78 11.04
CA ARG A 45 5.21 -13.22 11.70
C ARG A 45 4.98 -13.47 13.19
N THR A 46 4.35 -12.55 13.91
CA THR A 46 4.11 -12.72 15.35
C THR A 46 3.15 -13.88 15.62
N ALA A 47 2.12 -14.06 14.80
CA ALA A 47 1.21 -15.19 14.89
C ALA A 47 1.94 -16.54 14.69
N MET A 48 2.74 -16.65 13.62
CA MET A 48 3.54 -17.85 13.34
C MET A 48 4.52 -18.16 14.46
N THR A 49 5.22 -17.15 14.98
CA THR A 49 6.16 -17.34 16.10
C THR A 49 5.45 -17.84 17.35
N LEU A 50 4.27 -17.30 17.69
CA LEU A 50 3.48 -17.77 18.83
C LEU A 50 3.02 -19.22 18.66
N VAL A 51 2.54 -19.59 17.48
CA VAL A 51 2.13 -20.97 17.18
C VAL A 51 3.32 -21.94 17.25
N LEU A 52 4.45 -21.58 16.63
CA LEU A 52 5.67 -22.38 16.65
C LEU A 52 6.26 -22.51 18.06
N ALA A 53 6.20 -21.45 18.86
CA ALA A 53 6.61 -21.48 20.27
C ALA A 53 5.70 -22.40 21.09
N GLY A 54 4.37 -22.31 20.91
CA GLY A 54 3.42 -23.20 21.56
C GLY A 54 3.63 -24.66 21.18
N PHE A 55 3.84 -24.94 19.90
CA PHE A 55 4.14 -26.30 19.42
C PHE A 55 5.48 -26.81 19.98
N SER A 56 6.52 -25.98 19.96
CA SER A 56 7.83 -26.32 20.54
C SER A 56 7.73 -26.64 22.03
N LEU A 57 6.94 -25.89 22.80
CA LEU A 57 6.72 -26.14 24.22
C LEU A 57 6.05 -27.49 24.48
N ILE A 58 5.07 -27.87 23.66
CA ILE A 58 4.37 -29.16 23.79
C ILE A 58 5.28 -30.33 23.40
N GLN A 59 6.09 -30.16 22.35
CA GLN A 59 6.96 -31.21 21.80
C GLN A 59 8.20 -31.46 22.66
N PHE A 60 8.83 -30.42 23.19
CA PHE A 60 10.11 -30.52 23.91
C PHE A 60 9.97 -30.77 25.42
N PHE A 61 8.83 -30.44 26.03
CA PHE A 61 8.65 -30.56 27.47
C PHE A 61 7.58 -31.61 27.82
N GLU A 62 7.98 -32.65 28.55
CA GLU A 62 7.05 -33.71 28.98
C GLU A 62 6.14 -33.28 30.15
N ASN A 63 6.54 -32.26 30.90
CA ASN A 63 5.82 -31.72 32.06
C ASN A 63 4.45 -31.13 31.66
N ASP A 64 3.39 -31.51 32.37
CA ASP A 64 2.00 -31.14 32.06
C ASP A 64 1.75 -29.62 32.08
N ILE A 65 2.48 -28.88 32.90
CA ILE A 65 2.38 -27.41 32.97
C ILE A 65 2.77 -26.77 31.62
N TYR A 66 3.86 -27.23 30.98
CA TYR A 66 4.31 -26.67 29.71
C TYR A 66 3.38 -27.05 28.55
N LYS A 67 2.78 -28.25 28.60
CA LYS A 67 1.73 -28.65 27.65
C LYS A 67 0.51 -27.75 27.75
N LEU A 68 0.08 -27.39 28.96
CA LEU A 68 -1.05 -26.47 29.17
C LEU A 68 -0.73 -25.05 28.66
N ILE A 69 0.48 -24.54 28.93
CA ILE A 69 0.93 -23.24 28.44
C ILE A 69 1.01 -23.23 26.91
N GLY A 70 1.58 -24.28 26.30
CA GLY A 70 1.65 -24.43 24.86
C GLY A 70 0.25 -24.51 24.21
N LEU A 71 -0.68 -25.22 24.85
CA LEU A 71 -2.08 -25.30 24.42
C LEU A 71 -2.79 -23.94 24.48
N LEU A 72 -2.42 -23.05 25.41
CA LEU A 72 -2.91 -21.66 25.43
C LEU A 72 -2.26 -20.79 24.35
N PHE A 73 -0.98 -21.02 24.04
CA PHE A 73 -0.23 -20.24 23.05
C PHE A 73 -0.71 -20.45 21.62
N ILE A 74 -1.08 -21.67 21.25
CA ILE A 74 -1.59 -22.00 19.90
C ILE A 74 -2.85 -21.19 19.54
N PRO A 75 -3.96 -21.23 20.29
CA PRO A 75 -5.16 -20.45 19.98
C PRO A 75 -4.89 -18.95 20.05
N LEU A 76 -4.02 -18.50 20.96
CA LEU A 76 -3.62 -17.08 21.02
C LEU A 76 -2.90 -16.64 19.75
N GLY A 77 -1.98 -17.46 19.23
CA GLY A 77 -1.28 -17.21 17.96
C GLY A 77 -2.22 -17.24 16.76
N VAL A 78 -3.16 -18.19 16.73
CA VAL A 78 -4.19 -18.27 15.67
C VAL A 78 -5.11 -17.05 15.71
N LEU A 79 -5.56 -16.62 16.89
CA LEU A 79 -6.37 -15.41 17.05
C LEU A 79 -5.61 -14.15 16.61
N ALA A 80 -4.34 -14.03 16.97
CA ALA A 80 -3.49 -12.91 16.54
C ALA A 80 -3.33 -12.88 15.00
N GLY A 81 -3.14 -14.05 14.38
CA GLY A 81 -3.07 -14.18 12.92
C GLY A 81 -4.38 -13.84 12.23
N PHE A 82 -5.50 -14.33 12.77
CA PHE A 82 -6.83 -14.04 12.25
C PHE A 82 -7.19 -12.55 12.35
N TYR A 83 -6.87 -11.92 13.48
CA TYR A 83 -7.02 -10.49 13.67
C TYR A 83 -6.18 -9.67 12.66
N GLY A 84 -4.93 -10.09 12.42
CA GLY A 84 -4.05 -9.51 11.41
C GLY A 84 -4.61 -9.63 9.99
N LEU A 85 -5.14 -10.80 9.62
CA LEU A 85 -5.79 -11.07 8.34
C LEU A 85 -7.03 -10.21 8.12
N GLN A 86 -7.94 -10.20 9.09
CA GLN A 86 -9.18 -9.42 9.01
C GLN A 86 -8.87 -7.94 8.84
N ARG A 87 -7.90 -7.41 9.60
CA ARG A 87 -7.49 -6.00 9.52
C ARG A 87 -6.89 -5.65 8.17
N PHE A 88 -6.02 -6.52 7.63
CA PHE A 88 -5.42 -6.30 6.31
C PHE A 88 -6.46 -6.28 5.19
N LEU A 89 -7.39 -7.23 5.19
CA LEU A 89 -8.47 -7.29 4.20
C LEU A 89 -9.37 -6.04 4.28
N HIS A 90 -9.64 -5.54 5.50
CA HIS A 90 -10.46 -4.34 5.71
C HIS A 90 -9.79 -3.08 5.16
N HIS A 91 -8.46 -2.95 5.31
CA HIS A 91 -7.71 -1.82 4.79
C HIS A 91 -7.47 -1.92 3.28
N LYS A 92 -7.27 -3.13 2.73
CA LYS A 92 -7.10 -3.36 1.29
C LYS A 92 -8.31 -2.85 0.51
N LYS A 93 -9.54 -3.11 1.00
CA LYS A 93 -10.78 -2.71 0.34
C LYS A 93 -10.98 -1.18 0.25
N LYS A 94 -10.55 -0.43 1.27
CA LYS A 94 -10.63 1.04 1.28
C LYS A 94 -9.60 1.72 0.38
N ILE A 95 -8.47 1.06 0.12
CA ILE A 95 -7.41 1.62 -0.72
C ILE A 95 -7.74 1.39 -2.21
N GLU A 96 -8.35 0.25 -2.53
CA GLU A 96 -8.76 -0.11 -3.90
C GLU A 96 -9.88 0.82 -4.44
N GLU A 97 -10.78 1.28 -3.57
CA GLU A 97 -11.84 2.25 -3.91
C GLU A 97 -11.27 3.63 -4.31
N ASN A 98 -10.20 4.09 -3.65
CA ASN A 98 -9.54 5.36 -3.99
C ASN A 98 -8.67 5.27 -5.25
N GLU A 99 -8.16 4.08 -5.60
CA GLU A 99 -7.43 3.88 -6.86
C GLU A 99 -8.35 3.89 -8.08
N GLN A 100 -9.57 3.35 -7.97
CA GLN A 100 -10.51 3.31 -9.09
C GLN A 100 -11.04 4.69 -9.48
N THR A 101 -10.98 5.67 -8.57
CA THR A 101 -11.38 7.06 -8.86
C THR A 101 -10.23 7.90 -9.41
N TYR A 102 -8.99 7.39 -9.40
CA TYR A 102 -7.83 8.07 -9.97
C TYR A 102 -7.70 7.80 -11.47
N THR A 103 -8.48 8.51 -12.28
CA THR A 103 -8.21 8.61 -13.71
C THR A 103 -7.05 9.59 -13.92
N PRO A 104 -5.92 9.18 -14.52
CA PRO A 104 -4.83 10.09 -14.83
C PRO A 104 -5.29 11.10 -15.89
N THR A 105 -5.74 12.27 -15.44
CA THR A 105 -6.31 13.34 -16.27
C THR A 105 -5.24 14.06 -17.11
N SER A 106 -3.95 13.85 -16.83
CA SER A 106 -2.89 14.72 -17.37
C SER A 106 -2.33 14.32 -18.74
N PRO A 107 -1.82 13.09 -19.00
CA PRO A 107 -1.10 12.86 -20.25
C PRO A 107 -2.01 12.81 -21.48
N VAL A 108 -3.22 12.23 -21.36
CA VAL A 108 -4.16 12.11 -22.49
C VAL A 108 -4.75 13.47 -22.86
N HIS A 109 -5.18 14.28 -21.89
CA HIS A 109 -5.77 15.59 -22.19
C HIS A 109 -4.73 16.65 -22.53
N ALA A 110 -3.52 16.61 -21.96
CA ALA A 110 -2.44 17.50 -22.37
C ALA A 110 -1.91 17.17 -23.78
N ALA A 111 -1.82 15.87 -24.14
CA ALA A 111 -1.47 15.46 -25.50
C ALA A 111 -2.56 15.84 -26.51
N VAL A 112 -3.85 15.66 -26.18
CA VAL A 112 -4.98 16.10 -27.02
C VAL A 112 -5.02 17.63 -27.15
N ALA A 113 -4.78 18.37 -26.07
CA ALA A 113 -4.73 19.83 -26.12
C ALA A 113 -3.54 20.34 -26.96
N LYS A 114 -2.36 19.72 -26.82
CA LYS A 114 -1.17 20.05 -27.62
C LYS A 114 -1.36 19.72 -29.10
N ALA A 115 -1.97 18.57 -29.41
CA ALA A 115 -2.34 18.16 -30.77
C ALA A 115 -3.38 19.11 -31.41
N ALA A 116 -4.36 19.59 -30.64
CA ALA A 116 -5.35 20.56 -31.10
C ALA A 116 -4.75 21.95 -31.38
N THR A 117 -3.72 22.37 -30.64
CA THR A 117 -3.03 23.65 -30.87
C THR A 117 -1.98 23.61 -31.98
N SER A 118 -1.51 22.43 -32.40
CA SER A 118 -0.49 22.29 -33.46
C SER A 118 -1.09 22.18 -34.87
N ASN A 119 -2.42 22.07 -35.00
CA ASN A 119 -3.12 21.91 -36.28
C ASN A 119 -3.86 23.20 -36.73
N LYS A 120 -3.43 24.36 -36.25
CA LYS A 120 -3.96 25.68 -36.61
C LYS A 120 -2.81 26.64 -36.84
#